data_AF-A0A535UU66-F1
#
_entry.id   AF-A0A535UU66-F1
#
_cell.length_a   1.000
_cell.length_b   1.000
_cell.length_c   1.000
_cell.angle_alpha   90.00
_cell.angle_beta   90.00
_cell.angle_gamma   90.00
#
_symmetry.space_group_name_H-M   'P 1'
#
loop_
_entity.id
_entity.type
_entity.pdbx_description
1 polymer ?
#
loop_
_entity_poly.entity_id
_entity_poly.type
_entity_poly.pdbx_seq_one_letter_code
_entity_poly.pdbx_strand_id
1 'polypeptide(L)'
;ARGATLVGHNICFDWGFILRALRAHDLVWSGNGRYLDTMALAPWAGAGLADRRLLTMAEHLGIPTDGAHRALVDAGMCRSVFLRLAPPRLAPLEEWLPDAVLRRSPVASGSDWRPSRVRSAWLGWRRALRRVVTSA
;
A
#
# COMPACT_ATOMS: atom_id res chain seq x y z
N ALA A 1 -13.13 7.62 8.16
CA ALA A 1 -11.67 7.63 7.93
C ALA A 1 -11.12 9.05 7.71
N ARG A 2 -11.70 10.11 8.31
CA ARG A 2 -11.22 11.49 8.08
C ARG A 2 -9.76 11.62 8.47
N GLY A 3 -8.93 12.13 7.56
CA GLY A 3 -7.50 12.32 7.80
C GLY A 3 -6.66 11.03 7.84
N ALA A 4 -7.23 9.85 7.60
CA ALA A 4 -6.49 8.59 7.64
C ALA A 4 -5.72 8.34 6.34
N THR A 5 -4.55 7.69 6.47
CA THR A 5 -3.79 7.09 5.37
C THR A 5 -4.35 5.69 5.08
N LEU A 6 -4.62 5.39 3.81
CA LEU A 6 -5.04 4.04 3.41
C LEU A 6 -3.82 3.12 3.32
N VAL A 7 -3.87 1.95 3.97
CA VAL A 7 -2.83 0.93 3.88
C VAL A 7 -3.35 -0.25 3.07
N GLY A 8 -2.55 -0.72 2.11
CA GLY A 8 -2.90 -1.85 1.26
C GLY A 8 -1.66 -2.57 0.73
N HIS A 9 -1.88 -3.64 -0.01
CA HIS A 9 -0.81 -4.42 -0.64
C HIS A 9 -1.00 -4.40 -2.14
N ASN A 10 -0.04 -3.82 -2.88
CA ASN A 10 -0.24 -3.46 -4.29
C ASN A 10 -1.49 -2.57 -4.47
N ILE A 11 -1.69 -1.65 -3.52
CA ILE A 11 -2.91 -0.85 -3.28
C ILE A 11 -3.44 -0.07 -4.49
N CYS A 12 -2.59 0.21 -5.48
CA CYS A 12 -3.02 0.76 -6.76
C CYS A 12 -4.11 -0.08 -7.44
N PHE A 13 -4.10 -1.40 -7.23
CA PHE A 13 -5.13 -2.33 -7.70
C PHE A 13 -6.47 -2.06 -6.99
N ASP A 14 -6.49 -2.12 -5.66
CA ASP A 14 -7.69 -1.91 -4.84
C ASP A 14 -8.29 -0.51 -5.00
N TRP A 15 -7.43 0.50 -5.17
CA TRP A 15 -7.82 1.90 -5.28
C TRP A 15 -8.84 2.16 -6.40
N GLY A 16 -8.71 1.46 -7.53
CA GLY A 16 -9.68 1.55 -8.62
C GLY A 16 -11.07 1.07 -8.23
N PHE A 17 -11.16 -0.04 -7.49
CA PHE A 17 -12.42 -0.57 -6.99
C PHE A 17 -13.04 0.36 -5.94
N ILE A 18 -12.23 0.90 -5.02
CA ILE A 18 -12.67 1.86 -4.00
C ILE A 18 -13.24 3.11 -4.65
N LEU A 19 -12.50 3.73 -5.58
CA LEU A 19 -12.95 4.94 -6.27
C LEU A 19 -14.21 4.71 -7.10
N ARG A 20 -14.35 3.55 -7.74
CA ARG A 20 -15.55 3.16 -8.48
C ARG A 20 -16.75 3.04 -7.54
N ALA A 21 -16.59 2.36 -6.40
CA ALA A 21 -17.64 2.19 -5.42
C ALA A 21 -18.08 3.52 -4.82
N LEU A 22 -17.13 4.38 -4.43
CA LEU A 22 -17.42 5.72 -3.93
C LEU A 22 -18.23 6.54 -4.94
N ARG A 23 -17.80 6.55 -6.21
CA ARG A 23 -18.55 7.23 -7.28
C ARG A 23 -19.97 6.69 -7.43
N ALA A 24 -20.15 5.38 -7.39
CA ALA A 24 -21.47 4.77 -7.56
C ALA A 24 -22.48 5.18 -6.47
N HIS A 25 -22.00 5.76 -5.37
CA HIS A 25 -22.80 6.27 -4.25
C HIS A 25 -22.65 7.78 -4.05
N ASP A 26 -22.12 8.53 -5.03
CA ASP A 26 -21.87 9.97 -4.94
C ASP A 26 -21.00 10.37 -3.73
N LEU A 27 -20.11 9.46 -3.31
CA LEU A 27 -19.15 9.68 -2.24
C LEU A 27 -17.78 10.06 -2.80
N VAL A 28 -17.01 10.77 -1.97
CA VAL A 28 -15.60 11.07 -2.21
C VAL A 28 -14.74 10.43 -1.13
N TRP A 29 -13.49 10.12 -1.48
CA TRP A 29 -12.52 9.63 -0.50
C TRP A 29 -12.27 10.73 0.55
N SER A 30 -12.47 10.39 1.83
CA SER A 30 -12.36 11.35 2.95
C SER A 30 -11.06 11.24 3.75
N GLY A 31 -10.13 10.39 3.33
CA GLY A 31 -8.79 10.30 3.96
C GLY A 31 -7.89 11.48 3.58
N ASN A 32 -6.64 11.46 4.04
CA ASN A 32 -5.65 12.52 3.81
C ASN A 32 -5.07 12.54 2.37
N GLY A 33 -5.62 11.74 1.46
CA GLY A 33 -5.11 11.56 0.10
C GLY A 33 -3.78 10.80 0.00
N ARG A 34 -3.29 10.21 1.10
CA ARG A 34 -2.10 9.36 1.13
C ARG A 34 -2.46 7.89 1.22
N TYR A 35 -1.57 7.06 0.68
CA TYR A 35 -1.63 5.63 0.77
C TYR A 35 -0.26 5.01 1.01
N LEU A 36 -0.23 3.89 1.71
CA LEU A 36 0.95 3.08 1.97
C LEU A 36 0.78 1.73 1.30
N ASP A 37 1.78 1.36 0.50
CA ASP A 37 1.85 0.05 -0.12
C ASP A 37 2.82 -0.83 0.66
N THR A 38 2.32 -1.88 1.32
CA THR A 38 3.15 -2.81 2.09
C THR A 38 4.16 -3.56 1.21
N MET A 39 3.91 -3.66 -0.10
CA MET A 39 4.87 -4.19 -1.08
C MET A 39 6.14 -3.32 -1.17
N ALA A 40 6.02 -2.03 -0.83
CA ALA A 40 7.15 -1.08 -0.73
C ALA A 40 7.87 -1.18 0.61
N LEU A 41 7.13 -1.52 1.67
CA LEU A 41 7.61 -1.54 3.04
C LEU A 41 8.60 -2.70 3.27
N ALA A 42 8.36 -3.88 2.69
CA ALA A 42 9.23 -5.04 2.89
C ALA A 42 10.68 -4.80 2.45
N PRO A 43 10.95 -4.33 1.22
CA PRO A 43 12.30 -3.99 0.80
C PRO A 43 12.93 -2.86 1.63
N TRP A 44 12.14 -1.86 2.03
CA TRP A 44 12.62 -0.77 2.88
C TRP A 44 13.01 -1.24 4.29
N ALA A 45 12.26 -2.20 4.83
CA ALA A 45 12.56 -2.84 6.12
C ALA A 45 13.70 -3.88 6.02
N GLY A 46 14.33 -4.06 4.86
CA GLY A 46 15.41 -5.02 4.65
C GLY A 46 14.96 -6.49 4.64
N ALA A 47 13.67 -6.77 4.41
CA ALA A 47 13.18 -8.15 4.37
C ALA A 47 13.69 -8.87 3.11
N GLY A 48 14.53 -9.89 3.29
CA GLY A 48 15.13 -10.71 2.24
C GLY A 48 14.13 -11.71 1.65
N LEU A 49 13.15 -11.21 0.90
CA LEU A 49 12.07 -12.02 0.33
C LEU A 49 12.34 -12.43 -1.13
N ALA A 50 11.96 -13.66 -1.49
CA ALA A 50 12.06 -14.17 -2.86
C ALA A 50 11.17 -13.40 -3.84
N ASP A 51 9.99 -12.98 -3.37
CA ASP A 51 9.10 -12.07 -4.09
C ASP A 51 8.33 -11.17 -3.11
N ARG A 52 7.41 -10.36 -3.62
CA ARG A 52 6.67 -9.38 -2.82
C ARG A 52 5.16 -9.64 -2.83
N ARG A 53 4.73 -10.86 -3.08
CA ARG A 53 3.32 -11.25 -3.00
C ARG A 53 2.92 -11.27 -1.53
N LEU A 54 1.68 -10.87 -1.24
CA LEU A 54 1.15 -10.83 0.12
C LEU A 54 1.33 -12.17 0.85
N LEU A 55 1.02 -13.28 0.15
CA LEU A 55 1.11 -14.62 0.71
C LEU A 55 2.56 -14.95 1.13
N THR A 56 3.52 -14.76 0.22
CA THR A 56 4.95 -14.99 0.47
C THR A 56 5.48 -14.13 1.62
N MET A 57 5.02 -12.87 1.70
CA MET A 57 5.35 -11.99 2.82
C MET A 57 4.75 -12.46 4.15
N ALA A 58 3.50 -12.89 4.14
CA ALA A 58 2.83 -13.41 5.32
C ALA A 58 3.51 -14.68 5.84
N GLU A 59 3.81 -15.63 4.95
CA GLU A 59 4.53 -16.87 5.26
C GLU A 59 5.90 -16.58 5.86
N HIS A 60 6.69 -15.69 5.24
CA HIS A 60 8.00 -15.32 5.76
C HIS A 60 7.95 -14.68 7.15
N LEU A 61 6.88 -13.95 7.45
CA LEU A 61 6.69 -13.27 8.74
C LEU A 61 5.94 -14.14 9.78
N GLY A 62 5.66 -15.41 9.46
CA GLY A 62 4.93 -16.33 10.35
C GLY A 62 3.48 -15.92 10.59
N ILE A 63 2.85 -15.25 9.63
CA ILE A 63 1.45 -14.83 9.69
C ILE A 63 0.57 -15.94 9.07
N PRO A 64 -0.52 -16.38 9.73
CA PRO A 64 -1.43 -17.39 9.17
C PRO A 64 -2.04 -16.96 7.83
N THR A 65 -2.13 -17.91 6.90
CA THR A 65 -2.60 -17.68 5.52
C THR A 65 -3.90 -18.42 5.19
N ASP A 66 -4.53 -19.04 6.20
CA ASP A 66 -5.75 -19.82 6.03
C ASP A 66 -6.90 -19.00 5.44
N GLY A 67 -7.42 -19.48 4.30
CA GLY A 67 -8.51 -18.83 3.59
C GLY A 67 -8.14 -17.52 2.91
N ALA A 68 -6.88 -17.39 2.49
CA ALA A 68 -6.39 -16.39 1.53
C ALA A 68 -7.28 -16.32 0.27
N HIS A 69 -7.19 -15.19 -0.45
CA HIS A 69 -8.03 -14.83 -1.60
C HIS A 69 -9.46 -14.41 -1.25
N ARG A 70 -9.74 -14.24 0.05
CA ARG A 70 -10.95 -13.57 0.54
C ARG A 70 -10.58 -12.16 0.97
N ALA A 71 -11.32 -11.17 0.47
CA ALA A 71 -10.99 -9.75 0.66
C ALA A 71 -10.74 -9.37 2.14
N LEU A 72 -11.58 -9.85 3.07
CA LEU A 72 -11.42 -9.56 4.50
C LEU A 72 -10.16 -10.23 5.09
N VAL A 73 -9.88 -11.47 4.67
CA VAL A 73 -8.69 -12.22 5.13
C VAL A 73 -7.43 -11.56 4.58
N ASP A 74 -7.42 -11.20 3.30
CA ASP A 74 -6.29 -10.53 2.67
C ASP A 74 -6.03 -9.13 3.28
N ALA A 75 -7.08 -8.38 3.61
CA ALA A 75 -6.96 -7.12 4.34
C ALA A 75 -6.37 -7.32 5.74
N GLY A 76 -6.79 -8.38 6.44
CA GLY A 76 -6.23 -8.78 7.74
C GLY A 76 -4.76 -9.18 7.66
N MET A 77 -4.39 -10.00 6.66
CA MET A 77 -3.00 -10.36 6.38
C MET A 77 -2.16 -9.12 6.07
N CYS A 78 -2.65 -8.22 5.21
CA CYS A 78 -2.00 -6.96 4.88
C CYS A 78 -1.73 -6.10 6.14
N ARG A 79 -2.73 -6.01 7.04
CA ARG A 79 -2.55 -5.33 8.34
C ARG A 79 -1.46 -5.99 9.17
N SER A 80 -1.45 -7.31 9.29
CA SER A 80 -0.44 -8.04 10.06
C SER A 80 0.97 -7.86 9.49
N VAL A 81 1.10 -7.89 8.17
CA VAL A 81 2.34 -7.60 7.44
C VAL A 81 2.81 -6.18 7.74
N PHE A 82 1.92 -5.19 7.63
CA PHE A 82 2.24 -3.79 7.96
C PHE A 82 2.76 -3.68 9.39
N LEU A 83 2.08 -4.27 10.38
CA LEU A 83 2.47 -4.20 11.78
C LEU A 83 3.77 -4.93 12.12
N ARG A 84 4.15 -5.96 11.34
CA ARG A 84 5.42 -6.66 11.51
C ARG A 84 6.60 -5.90 10.93
N LEU A 85 6.38 -5.19 9.82
CA LEU A 85 7.44 -4.48 9.09
C LEU A 85 7.56 -3.01 9.50
N ALA A 86 6.48 -2.40 9.95
CA ALA A 86 6.49 -1.03 10.46
C ALA A 86 7.15 -1.02 11.84
N PRO A 87 8.22 -0.25 12.06
CA PRO A 87 8.80 -0.11 13.38
C PRO A 87 7.76 0.44 14.36
N PRO A 88 7.74 -0.02 15.63
CA PRO A 88 6.85 0.54 16.64
C PRO A 88 7.26 1.99 16.91
N ARG A 89 6.55 2.92 16.30
CA ARG A 89 6.75 4.36 16.46
C ARG A 89 5.43 5.03 16.76
N LEU A 90 5.44 5.92 17.74
CA LEU A 90 4.32 6.79 18.08
C LEU A 90 4.24 8.03 17.17
N ALA A 91 5.22 8.22 16.28
CA ALA A 91 5.29 9.34 15.35
C ALA A 91 4.39 9.09 14.12
N PRO A 92 3.74 10.15 13.57
CA PRO A 92 3.05 10.11 12.29
C PRO A 92 3.88 9.46 11.18
N LEU A 93 3.23 8.71 10.29
CA LEU A 93 3.90 7.97 9.21
C LEU A 93 4.75 8.90 8.33
N GLU A 94 4.29 10.13 8.14
CA GLU A 94 4.92 11.17 7.31
C GLU A 94 6.29 11.59 7.84
N GLU A 95 6.55 11.42 9.14
CA GLU A 95 7.80 11.88 9.76
C GLU A 95 8.96 10.90 9.57
N TRP A 96 8.68 9.63 9.29
CA TRP A 96 9.71 8.59 9.27
C TRP A 96 9.62 7.63 8.09
N LEU A 97 8.55 7.68 7.28
CA LEU A 97 8.51 6.98 6.00
C LEU A 97 8.86 7.93 4.85
N PRO A 98 9.78 7.53 3.95
CA PRO A 98 10.04 8.31 2.76
C PRO A 98 8.80 8.34 1.85
N ASP A 99 8.61 9.42 1.10
CA ASP A 99 7.49 9.57 0.13
C ASP A 99 7.39 8.41 -0.89
N ALA A 100 8.51 7.72 -1.13
CA ALA A 100 8.56 6.52 -1.98
C ALA A 100 7.73 5.34 -1.40
N VAL A 101 7.56 5.31 -0.07
CA VAL A 101 6.77 4.33 0.68
C VAL A 101 5.40 4.90 1.06
N LEU A 102 5.35 6.16 1.55
CA LEU A 102 4.12 6.88 1.88
C LEU A 102 3.69 7.81 0.74
N ARG A 103 2.92 7.26 -0.20
CA ARG A 103 2.61 7.95 -1.45
C ARG A 103 1.38 8.83 -1.34
N ARG A 104 1.36 9.91 -2.12
CA ARG A 104 0.11 10.63 -2.44
C ARG A 104 -0.63 9.89 -3.55
N SER A 105 -1.96 9.82 -3.45
CA SER A 105 -2.82 9.33 -4.54
C SER A 105 -2.44 10.03 -5.84
N PRO A 106 -2.03 9.29 -6.90
CA PRO A 106 -1.85 9.89 -8.22
C PRO A 106 -3.20 10.26 -8.86
N VAL A 107 -4.30 9.93 -8.18
CA VAL A 107 -5.67 10.08 -8.65
C VAL A 107 -6.46 10.82 -7.56
N ALA A 108 -6.60 12.14 -7.72
CA ALA A 108 -7.28 12.98 -6.73
C ALA A 108 -8.80 12.72 -6.65
N SER A 109 -9.39 12.18 -7.71
CA SER A 109 -10.83 11.93 -7.83
C SER A 109 -11.11 10.63 -8.58
N GLY A 110 -12.29 10.03 -8.40
CA GLY A 110 -12.70 8.86 -9.19
C GLY A 110 -12.63 9.07 -10.71
N SER A 111 -12.57 10.31 -11.21
CA SER A 111 -12.62 10.68 -12.64
C SER A 111 -11.27 10.64 -13.31
N ASP A 112 -10.23 10.91 -12.52
CA ASP A 112 -8.84 10.86 -12.96
C ASP A 112 -8.32 9.42 -13.06
N TRP A 113 -9.07 8.45 -12.55
CA TRP A 113 -8.65 7.05 -12.54
C TRP A 113 -8.65 6.49 -13.97
N ARG A 114 -7.47 6.01 -14.39
CA ARG A 114 -7.24 5.31 -15.66
C ARG A 114 -6.23 4.19 -15.41
N PRO A 115 -6.44 2.96 -15.90
CA PRO A 115 -5.48 1.86 -15.75
C PRO A 115 -4.06 2.23 -16.25
N SER A 116 -3.98 2.99 -17.34
CA SER A 116 -2.72 3.47 -17.92
C SER A 116 -1.97 4.45 -17.00
N ARG A 117 -2.68 5.38 -16.34
CA ARG A 117 -2.09 6.33 -15.38
C ARG A 117 -1.56 5.61 -14.14
N VAL A 118 -2.29 4.60 -13.66
CA VAL A 118 -1.84 3.73 -12.58
C VAL A 118 -0.56 3.00 -12.95
N ARG A 119 -0.47 2.45 -14.17
CA ARG A 119 0.73 1.76 -14.67
C ARG A 119 1.94 2.69 -14.80
N SER A 120 1.78 3.91 -15.31
CA SER A 120 2.86 4.90 -15.38
C SER A 120 3.33 5.32 -13.98
N ALA A 121 2.40 5.59 -13.07
CA ALA A 121 2.70 5.89 -11.67
C ALA A 121 3.38 4.70 -10.94
N TRP A 122 3.07 3.46 -11.33
CA TRP A 122 3.69 2.24 -10.81
C TRP A 122 5.12 2.04 -11.35
N LEU A 123 5.37 2.30 -12.64
CA LEU A 123 6.72 2.23 -13.21
C LEU A 123 7.65 3.30 -12.63
N GLY A 124 7.15 4.54 -12.46
CA GLY A 124 7.89 5.60 -11.77
C GLY A 124 8.21 5.22 -10.33
N TRP A 125 7.24 4.64 -9.62
CA TRP A 125 7.41 4.15 -8.26
C TRP A 125 8.46 3.06 -8.12
N ARG A 126 8.48 2.04 -8.99
CA ARG A 126 9.51 0.99 -8.93
C ARG A 126 10.92 1.55 -9.05
N ARG A 127 11.11 2.63 -9.81
CA ARG A 127 12.41 3.31 -9.90
C ARG A 127 12.73 4.09 -8.62
N ALA A 128 11.77 4.84 -8.08
CA ALA A 128 11.95 5.59 -6.84
C ALA A 128 12.23 4.68 -5.64
N LEU A 129 11.46 3.60 -5.47
CA LEU A 129 11.66 2.64 -4.38
C LEU A 129 13.03 1.96 -4.46
N ARG A 130 13.48 1.58 -5.66
CA ARG A 130 14.83 1.01 -5.83
C ARG A 130 15.91 1.95 -5.32
N ARG A 131 15.82 3.25 -5.64
CA ARG A 131 16.81 4.24 -5.17
C ARG A 131 16.88 4.30 -3.65
N VAL A 132 15.72 4.35 -2.98
CA VAL A 132 15.63 4.42 -1.52
C VAL A 132 16.16 3.16 -0.84
N VAL A 133 15.87 1.98 -1.40
CA VAL A 133 16.32 0.69 -0.84
C VAL A 133 17.82 0.46 -1.06
N THR A 134 18.40 0.95 -2.16
CA THR A 134 19.84 0.81 -2.43
C THR A 134 20.71 1.85 -1.71
N SER A 135 20.10 2.90 -1.15
CA SER A 135 20.81 3.99 -0.45
C SER A 135 20.73 3.89 1.09
N ALA A 136 20.06 2.87 1.61
CA ALA A 136 19.90 2.57 3.03
C ALA A 136 20.70 1.30 3.37
#